data_AF-R1I0N3-F1
#
_entry.id   AF-R1I0N3-F1
#
_cell.length_a   1.000
_cell.length_b   1.000
_cell.length_c   1.000
_cell.angle_alpha   90.00
_cell.angle_beta   90.00
_cell.angle_gamma   90.00
#
_symmetry.space_group_name_H-M   'P 1'
#
loop_
_entity.id
_entity.type
_entity.pdbx_description
1 polymer ?
#
loop_
_entity_poly.entity_id
_entity_poly.type
_entity_poly.pdbx_seq_one_letter_code
_entity_poly.pdbx_strand_id
1 'polypeptide(L)'
;MDVLALGLRLALLLVTAFLAGGGLLRPLGELTRKRKLTLFGLGGLSALLAVASAFAVDLNAVALAGHVVLAVAVPLLLRWPRGGRWASVALLALVVLETSLGGTGVGFALDSVFAAGAAVWFGFALFGPVATAAVRPGPLAITLGGLFVVAGATRFGLSGLGFDRRLGTTVSGVVVVAVVVLPLVVGGLAVVLRARAYRFGAAGVALAFVAWSALGDE
;
A
#
# COMPACT_ATOMS: atom_id res chain seq x y z
N MET A 1 16.86 -3.27 -13.42
CA MET A 1 17.10 -2.27 -12.36
C MET A 1 18.14 -2.79 -11.39
N ASP A 2 18.95 -1.91 -10.80
CA ASP A 2 19.82 -2.28 -9.68
C ASP A 2 19.01 -2.64 -8.43
N VAL A 3 19.46 -3.63 -7.66
CA VAL A 3 18.77 -4.10 -6.43
C VAL A 3 18.54 -2.97 -5.43
N LEU A 4 19.49 -2.03 -5.33
CA LEU A 4 19.39 -0.86 -4.47
C LEU A 4 18.25 0.09 -4.91
N ALA A 5 18.16 0.36 -6.22
CA ALA A 5 17.11 1.17 -6.81
C ALA A 5 15.72 0.56 -6.60
N LEU A 6 15.60 -0.75 -6.80
CA LEU A 6 14.37 -1.49 -6.53
C LEU A 6 13.98 -1.40 -5.05
N GLY A 7 14.94 -1.62 -4.14
CA GLY A 7 14.70 -1.50 -2.69
C GLY A 7 14.22 -0.11 -2.26
N LEU A 8 14.84 0.95 -2.80
CA LEU A 8 14.45 2.34 -2.57
C LEU A 8 13.01 2.62 -3.04
N ARG A 9 12.66 2.17 -4.26
CA ARG A 9 11.31 2.33 -4.81
C ARG A 9 10.27 1.58 -3.99
N LEU A 10 10.54 0.33 -3.63
CA LEU A 10 9.62 -0.47 -2.81
C LEU A 10 9.41 0.16 -1.43
N ALA A 11 10.49 0.68 -0.82
CA ALA A 11 10.40 1.42 0.43
C ALA A 11 9.58 2.71 0.28
N LEU A 12 9.80 3.47 -0.80
CA LEU A 12 9.04 4.69 -1.10
C LEU A 12 7.54 4.37 -1.24
N LEU A 13 7.18 3.42 -2.10
CA LEU A 13 5.80 3.00 -2.34
C LEU A 13 5.11 2.51 -1.07
N LEU A 14 5.84 1.78 -0.22
CA LEU A 14 5.28 1.30 1.03
C LEU A 14 4.99 2.47 1.99
N VAL A 15 5.96 3.38 2.17
CA VAL A 15 5.80 4.53 3.09
C VAL A 15 4.72 5.49 2.59
N THR A 16 4.64 5.73 1.27
CA THR A 16 3.58 6.56 0.67
C THR A 16 2.20 5.92 0.83
N ALA A 17 2.06 4.61 0.61
CA ALA A 17 0.80 3.90 0.84
C ALA A 17 0.35 3.99 2.32
N PHE A 18 1.28 3.87 3.27
CA PHE A 18 1.01 4.08 4.69
C PHE A 18 0.52 5.51 4.99
N LEU A 19 1.18 6.51 4.41
CA LEU A 19 0.83 7.92 4.59
C LEU A 19 -0.53 8.26 3.96
N ALA A 20 -0.81 7.76 2.75
CA ALA A 20 -2.10 7.89 2.07
C ALA A 20 -3.22 7.25 2.90
N GLY A 21 -3.02 6.01 3.35
CA GLY A 21 -3.94 5.30 4.24
C GLY A 21 -4.22 6.07 5.52
N GLY A 22 -3.17 6.61 6.13
CA GLY A 22 -3.24 7.38 7.34
C GLY A 22 -4.07 8.67 7.20
N GLY A 23 -3.88 9.42 6.11
CA GLY A 23 -4.68 10.63 5.88
C GLY A 23 -6.11 10.35 5.39
N LEU A 24 -6.34 9.24 4.68
CA LEU A 24 -7.67 8.84 4.20
C LEU A 24 -8.62 8.42 5.33
N LEU A 25 -8.12 7.63 6.29
CA LEU A 25 -8.89 7.09 7.42
C LEU A 25 -8.71 7.88 8.71
N ARG A 26 -8.17 9.09 8.61
CA ARG A 26 -7.97 9.96 9.75
C ARG A 26 -9.31 10.23 10.46
N PRO A 27 -9.38 10.09 11.80
CA PRO A 27 -10.57 10.49 12.56
C PRO A 27 -10.80 12.01 12.48
N LEU A 28 -12.07 12.41 12.44
CA LEU A 28 -12.49 13.82 12.39
C LEU A 28 -12.23 14.58 13.71
N GLY A 29 -11.94 13.86 14.80
CA GLY A 29 -11.61 14.43 16.10
C GLY A 29 -10.14 14.78 16.30
N GLU A 30 -9.81 15.22 17.51
CA GLU A 30 -8.43 15.55 17.87
C GLU A 30 -7.51 14.33 17.85
N LEU A 31 -6.40 14.46 17.11
CA LEU A 31 -5.36 13.44 17.08
C LEU A 31 -4.43 13.59 18.28
N THR A 32 -4.18 12.48 18.97
CA THR A 32 -3.12 12.39 19.99
C THR A 32 -1.77 12.82 19.41
N ARG A 33 -0.92 13.47 20.21
CA ARG A 33 0.43 13.94 19.79
C ARG A 33 1.27 12.84 19.15
N LYS A 34 1.22 11.62 19.68
CA LYS A 34 1.93 10.45 19.13
C LYS A 34 1.56 10.19 17.67
N ARG A 35 0.26 10.16 17.34
CA ARG A 35 -0.23 9.92 15.98
C ARG A 35 0.12 11.05 15.01
N LYS A 36 0.10 12.31 15.47
CA LYS A 36 0.58 13.45 14.67
C LYS A 36 2.06 13.25 14.33
N LEU A 37 2.90 12.94 15.32
CA LEU A 37 4.32 12.67 15.10
C LEU A 37 4.55 11.50 14.14
N THR A 38 3.76 10.43 14.23
CA THR A 38 3.87 9.30 13.27
C THR A 38 3.61 9.73 11.84
N LEU A 39 2.56 10.55 11.60
CA LEU A 39 2.27 11.05 10.25
C LEU A 39 3.33 12.03 9.73
N PHE A 40 3.85 12.90 10.60
CA PHE A 40 4.98 13.78 10.24
C PHE A 40 6.25 12.98 9.94
N GLY A 41 6.53 11.93 10.72
CA GLY A 41 7.65 11.03 10.49
C GLY A 41 7.52 10.27 9.17
N LEU A 42 6.33 9.73 8.88
CA LEU A 42 6.03 9.08 7.59
C LEU A 42 6.13 10.06 6.41
N GLY A 43 5.62 11.28 6.56
CA GLY A 43 5.75 12.33 5.53
C GLY A 43 7.20 12.71 5.27
N GLY A 44 7.98 12.94 6.32
CA GLY A 44 9.40 13.23 6.20
C GLY A 44 10.19 12.07 5.58
N LEU A 45 9.95 10.84 6.04
CA LEU A 45 10.59 9.64 5.49
C LEU A 45 10.23 9.44 4.02
N SER A 46 8.96 9.64 3.64
CA SER A 46 8.51 9.56 2.26
C SER A 46 9.19 10.60 1.37
N ALA A 47 9.33 11.85 1.85
CA ALA A 47 10.01 12.90 1.09
C ALA A 47 11.51 12.60 0.92
N LEU A 48 12.18 12.12 1.98
CA LEU A 48 13.58 11.71 1.92
C LEU A 48 13.79 10.53 0.96
N LEU A 49 12.93 9.51 1.02
CA LEU A 49 12.98 8.37 0.11
C LEU A 49 12.73 8.80 -1.34
N ALA A 50 11.83 9.75 -1.59
CA ALA A 50 11.58 10.26 -2.94
C ALA A 50 12.83 10.96 -3.49
N VAL A 51 13.46 11.83 -2.70
CA VAL A 51 14.70 12.51 -3.08
C VAL A 51 15.84 11.50 -3.29
N ALA A 52 16.03 10.55 -2.38
CA ALA A 52 17.04 9.51 -2.52
C ALA A 52 16.79 8.63 -3.77
N SER A 53 15.53 8.30 -4.05
CA SER A 53 15.15 7.53 -5.24
C SER A 53 15.47 8.30 -6.53
N ALA A 54 15.31 9.62 -6.56
CA ALA A 54 15.62 10.44 -7.74
C ALA A 54 17.11 10.50 -8.07
N PHE A 55 17.98 10.31 -7.08
CA PHE A 55 19.42 10.17 -7.34
C PHE A 55 19.82 8.77 -7.80
N ALA A 56 19.02 7.74 -7.49
CA ALA A 56 19.32 6.35 -7.83
C ALA A 56 18.68 5.89 -9.14
N VAL A 57 17.57 6.49 -9.52
CA VAL A 57 16.77 6.18 -10.70
C VAL A 57 16.49 7.52 -11.34
N ASP A 58 16.91 7.75 -12.58
CA ASP A 58 16.67 8.98 -13.36
C ASP A 58 15.15 9.26 -13.50
N LEU A 59 14.55 9.73 -12.41
CA LEU A 59 13.13 9.90 -12.25
C LEU A 59 12.70 11.22 -12.85
N ASN A 60 11.53 11.21 -13.48
CA ASN A 60 10.91 12.42 -13.97
C ASN A 60 10.74 13.42 -12.81
N ALA A 61 11.32 14.61 -12.95
CA ALA A 61 11.28 15.67 -11.94
C ALA A 61 9.85 16.02 -11.49
N VAL A 62 8.85 15.86 -12.37
CA VAL A 62 7.43 16.07 -12.05
C VAL A 62 6.92 15.03 -11.06
N ALA A 63 7.27 13.75 -11.24
CA ALA A 63 6.86 12.67 -10.35
C ALA A 63 7.50 12.82 -8.95
N LEU A 64 8.78 13.20 -8.93
CA LEU A 64 9.51 13.55 -7.69
C LEU A 64 8.83 14.72 -6.96
N ALA A 65 8.57 15.82 -7.67
CA ALA A 65 7.93 16.99 -7.08
C ALA A 65 6.55 16.65 -6.52
N GLY A 66 5.76 15.86 -7.26
CA GLY A 66 4.45 15.38 -6.80
C GLY A 66 4.55 14.59 -5.49
N HIS A 67 5.48 13.64 -5.39
CA HIS A 67 5.72 12.86 -4.18
C HIS A 67 6.10 13.72 -3.00
N VAL A 68 7.10 14.60 -3.16
CA VAL A 68 7.59 15.46 -2.07
C VAL A 68 6.49 16.42 -1.61
N VAL A 69 5.81 17.09 -2.54
CA VAL A 69 4.75 18.05 -2.23
C VAL A 69 3.60 17.35 -1.50
N LEU A 70 3.11 16.23 -2.02
CA LEU A 70 1.98 15.53 -1.40
C LEU A 70 2.37 14.87 -0.07
N ALA A 71 3.58 14.31 0.05
CA ALA A 71 4.08 13.72 1.28
C ALA A 71 4.17 14.74 2.42
N VAL A 72 4.50 15.99 2.10
CA VAL A 72 4.54 17.10 3.06
C VAL A 72 3.14 17.70 3.27
N ALA A 73 2.32 17.78 2.22
CA ALA A 73 0.97 18.33 2.30
C ALA A 73 0.06 17.53 3.23
N VAL A 74 0.12 16.18 3.19
CA VAL A 74 -0.72 15.30 4.03
C VAL A 74 -0.59 15.62 5.53
N PRO A 75 0.60 15.67 6.15
CA PRO A 75 0.75 16.04 7.56
C PRO A 75 0.49 17.53 7.82
N LEU A 76 0.80 18.45 6.89
CA LEU A 76 0.50 19.88 7.08
C LEU A 76 -0.99 20.20 7.05
N LEU A 77 -1.76 19.46 6.25
CA LEU A 77 -3.20 19.57 6.17
C LEU A 77 -3.92 18.82 7.30
N LEU A 78 -3.20 18.40 8.34
CA LEU A 78 -3.80 17.84 9.56
C LEU A 78 -4.75 18.81 10.28
N ARG A 79 -4.68 20.11 10.04
CA ARG A 79 -5.71 21.03 10.56
C ARG A 79 -7.00 21.04 9.71
N TRP A 80 -6.93 20.64 8.44
CA TRP A 80 -7.99 20.84 7.44
C TRP A 80 -8.47 19.49 6.89
N PRO A 81 -9.50 18.88 7.51
CA PRO A 81 -9.84 17.47 7.25
C PRO A 81 -10.17 17.18 5.78
N ARG A 82 -10.83 18.11 5.08
CA ARG A 82 -11.10 17.96 3.64
C ARG A 82 -9.82 18.02 2.80
N GLY A 83 -8.96 19.00 3.06
CA GLY A 83 -7.69 19.17 2.33
C GLY A 83 -6.77 17.97 2.50
N GLY A 84 -6.59 17.49 3.74
CA GLY A 84 -5.74 16.33 4.01
C GLY A 84 -6.25 15.06 3.32
N ARG A 85 -7.58 14.86 3.26
CA ARG A 85 -8.18 13.71 2.58
C ARG A 85 -7.92 13.74 1.07
N TRP A 86 -8.09 14.88 0.43
CA TRP A 86 -7.81 15.03 -1.01
C TRP A 86 -6.32 14.88 -1.33
N ALA A 87 -5.43 15.40 -0.48
CA ALA A 87 -4.00 15.17 -0.61
C ALA A 87 -3.65 13.68 -0.50
N SER A 88 -4.28 12.94 0.41
CA SER A 88 -4.10 11.49 0.53
C SER A 88 -4.66 10.71 -0.65
N VAL A 89 -5.79 11.14 -1.23
CA VAL A 89 -6.33 10.54 -2.47
C VAL A 89 -5.37 10.76 -3.63
N ALA A 90 -4.83 11.98 -3.78
CA ALA A 90 -3.84 12.27 -4.81
C ALA A 90 -2.55 11.45 -4.63
N LEU A 91 -2.09 11.29 -3.39
CA LEU A 91 -0.92 10.48 -3.07
C LEU A 91 -1.17 8.98 -3.33
N LEU A 92 -2.38 8.48 -3.05
CA LEU A 92 -2.78 7.13 -3.44
C LEU A 92 -2.83 6.94 -4.96
N ALA A 93 -3.35 7.92 -5.69
CA ALA A 93 -3.38 7.87 -7.15
C ALA A 93 -1.96 7.80 -7.73
N LEU A 94 -1.00 8.54 -7.16
CA LEU A 94 0.41 8.42 -7.53
C LEU A 94 0.96 7.01 -7.30
N VAL A 95 0.68 6.40 -6.15
CA VAL A 95 1.08 5.00 -5.86
C VAL A 95 0.50 4.04 -6.90
N VAL A 96 -0.76 4.21 -7.27
CA VAL A 96 -1.40 3.40 -8.32
C VAL A 96 -0.71 3.60 -9.67
N LEU A 97 -0.46 4.85 -10.06
CA LEU A 97 0.22 5.15 -11.32
C LEU A 97 1.62 4.52 -11.36
N GLU A 98 2.38 4.60 -10.27
CA GLU A 98 3.73 4.03 -10.19
C GLU A 98 3.75 2.50 -10.12
N THR A 99 2.74 1.88 -9.52
CA THR A 99 2.62 0.41 -9.50
C THR A 99 2.09 -0.14 -10.82
N SER A 100 1.42 0.68 -11.62
CA SER A 100 0.83 0.29 -12.91
C SER A 100 1.64 0.75 -14.13
N LEU A 101 2.90 1.19 -13.96
CA LEU A 101 3.72 1.67 -15.07
C LEU A 101 3.88 0.57 -16.14
N GLY A 102 3.23 0.74 -17.28
CA GLY A 102 3.23 -0.24 -18.39
C GLY A 102 2.01 -1.16 -18.45
N GLY A 103 1.17 -1.18 -17.41
CA GLY A 103 -0.08 -1.96 -17.37
C GLY A 103 -1.27 -1.21 -17.99
N THR A 104 -2.08 -1.89 -18.79
CA THR A 104 -3.36 -1.35 -19.30
C THR A 104 -4.52 -2.31 -19.02
N GLY A 105 -5.74 -1.77 -19.01
CA GLY A 105 -6.97 -2.58 -18.83
C GLY A 105 -7.04 -3.24 -17.45
N VAL A 106 -7.05 -4.58 -17.43
CA VAL A 106 -7.25 -5.37 -16.20
C VAL A 106 -6.09 -5.25 -15.22
N GLY A 107 -4.84 -5.13 -15.70
CA GLY A 107 -3.67 -4.95 -14.84
C GLY A 107 -3.77 -3.70 -13.97
N PHE A 108 -4.06 -2.55 -14.61
CA PHE A 108 -4.29 -1.28 -13.92
C PHE A 108 -5.42 -1.35 -12.88
N ALA A 109 -6.51 -2.06 -13.20
CA ALA A 109 -7.62 -2.24 -12.26
C ALA A 109 -7.19 -3.07 -11.03
N LEU A 110 -6.41 -4.13 -11.24
CA LEU A 110 -5.87 -4.96 -10.15
C LEU A 110 -4.90 -4.17 -9.27
N ASP A 111 -3.98 -3.42 -9.88
CA ASP A 111 -3.01 -2.58 -9.15
C ASP A 111 -3.71 -1.48 -8.35
N SER A 112 -4.72 -0.83 -8.94
CA SER A 112 -5.58 0.15 -8.27
C SER A 112 -6.27 -0.43 -7.04
N VAL A 113 -6.91 -1.58 -7.21
CA VAL A 113 -7.64 -2.29 -6.15
C VAL A 113 -6.69 -2.72 -5.04
N PHE A 114 -5.54 -3.27 -5.39
CA PHE A 114 -4.55 -3.74 -4.43
C PHE A 114 -3.95 -2.59 -3.63
N ALA A 115 -3.51 -1.51 -4.29
CA ALA A 115 -2.95 -0.33 -3.62
C ALA A 115 -3.97 0.36 -2.73
N ALA A 116 -5.22 0.53 -3.21
CA ALA A 116 -6.29 1.12 -2.41
C ALA A 116 -6.63 0.25 -1.19
N GLY A 117 -6.73 -1.07 -1.37
CA GLY A 117 -6.96 -2.00 -0.26
C GLY A 117 -5.83 -1.94 0.78
N ALA A 118 -4.57 -1.90 0.33
CA ALA A 118 -3.41 -1.82 1.19
C ALA A 118 -3.39 -0.52 2.00
N ALA A 119 -3.62 0.63 1.34
CA ALA A 119 -3.71 1.92 2.00
C ALA A 119 -4.83 1.94 3.07
N VAL A 120 -6.01 1.40 2.76
CA VAL A 120 -7.11 1.29 3.73
C VAL A 120 -6.67 0.43 4.93
N TRP A 121 -6.02 -0.71 4.70
CA TRP A 121 -5.51 -1.55 5.79
C TRP A 121 -4.47 -0.85 6.66
N PHE A 122 -3.53 -0.11 6.04
CA PHE A 122 -2.53 0.68 6.76
C PHE A 122 -3.16 1.79 7.61
N GLY A 123 -4.17 2.50 7.08
CA GLY A 123 -4.91 3.48 7.86
C GLY A 123 -5.62 2.86 9.07
N PHE A 124 -6.21 1.67 8.92
CA PHE A 124 -6.77 0.93 10.05
C PHE A 124 -5.70 0.50 11.06
N ALA A 125 -4.52 0.10 10.62
CA ALA A 125 -3.41 -0.25 11.51
C ALA A 125 -2.92 0.95 12.34
N LEU A 126 -2.96 2.17 11.76
CA LEU A 126 -2.58 3.42 12.40
C LEU A 126 -3.61 3.92 13.44
N PHE A 127 -4.90 3.92 13.08
CA PHE A 127 -5.95 4.54 13.90
C PHE A 127 -6.83 3.57 14.66
N GLY A 128 -6.86 2.31 14.24
CA GLY A 128 -7.79 1.29 14.72
C GLY A 128 -9.20 1.49 14.14
N PRO A 129 -9.99 0.41 14.03
CA PRO A 129 -11.33 0.46 13.43
C PRO A 129 -12.36 1.23 14.25
N VAL A 130 -12.12 1.38 15.56
CA VAL A 130 -13.02 2.12 16.46
C VAL A 130 -12.91 3.64 16.26
N ALA A 131 -11.76 4.14 15.79
CA ALA A 131 -11.57 5.55 15.50
C ALA A 131 -12.35 6.02 14.26
N THR A 132 -12.77 5.09 13.41
CA THR A 132 -13.57 5.33 12.21
C THR A 132 -15.01 4.91 12.49
N ALA A 133 -15.76 5.73 13.22
CA ALA A 133 -17.10 5.46 13.73
C ALA A 133 -18.14 4.97 12.68
N ALA A 134 -17.82 5.05 11.39
CA ALA A 134 -18.68 4.65 10.28
C ALA A 134 -18.53 3.17 9.84
N VAL A 135 -17.54 2.41 10.35
CA VAL A 135 -17.17 1.13 9.71
C VAL A 135 -17.02 -0.03 10.68
N ARG A 136 -17.69 -1.15 10.36
CA ARG A 136 -17.57 -2.41 11.12
C ARG A 136 -16.25 -3.11 10.75
N PRO A 137 -15.31 -3.33 11.70
CA PRO A 137 -14.00 -3.89 11.41
C PRO A 137 -14.01 -5.26 10.73
N GLY A 138 -14.78 -6.20 11.28
CA GLY A 138 -14.80 -7.59 10.83
C GLY A 138 -15.22 -7.73 9.36
N PRO A 139 -16.41 -7.23 8.97
CA PRO A 139 -16.86 -7.26 7.59
C PRO A 139 -15.86 -6.62 6.62
N LEU A 140 -15.26 -5.48 7.00
CA LEU A 140 -14.31 -4.80 6.13
C LEU A 140 -13.02 -5.60 5.94
N ALA A 141 -12.49 -6.22 7.01
CA ALA A 141 -11.32 -7.08 6.91
C ALA A 141 -11.59 -8.29 6.01
N ILE A 142 -12.79 -8.87 6.08
CA ILE A 142 -13.23 -9.96 5.21
C ILE A 142 -13.33 -9.49 3.76
N THR A 143 -13.95 -8.33 3.50
CA THR A 143 -14.06 -7.81 2.13
C THR A 143 -12.71 -7.45 1.54
N LEU A 144 -11.81 -6.83 2.31
CA LEU A 144 -10.45 -6.52 1.84
C LEU A 144 -9.64 -7.78 1.62
N GLY A 145 -9.71 -8.75 2.55
CA GLY A 145 -9.07 -10.05 2.38
C GLY A 145 -9.57 -10.74 1.10
N GLY A 146 -10.88 -10.85 0.92
CA GLY A 146 -11.49 -11.42 -0.29
C GLY A 146 -11.07 -10.67 -1.57
N LEU A 147 -11.02 -9.34 -1.52
CA LEU A 147 -10.58 -8.51 -2.63
C LEU A 147 -9.12 -8.78 -3.02
N PHE A 148 -8.21 -8.89 -2.05
CA PHE A 148 -6.82 -9.25 -2.29
C PHE A 148 -6.68 -10.66 -2.86
N VAL A 149 -7.48 -11.61 -2.36
CA VAL A 149 -7.49 -12.99 -2.85
C VAL A 149 -7.95 -13.04 -4.30
N VAL A 150 -9.06 -12.38 -4.63
CA VAL A 150 -9.59 -12.31 -5.99
C VAL A 150 -8.58 -11.62 -6.92
N ALA A 151 -7.98 -10.51 -6.47
CA ALA A 151 -6.98 -9.79 -7.26
C ALA A 151 -5.73 -10.65 -7.52
N GLY A 152 -5.23 -11.34 -6.49
CA GLY A 152 -4.12 -12.29 -6.59
C GLY A 152 -4.43 -13.47 -7.50
N ALA A 153 -5.60 -14.09 -7.34
CA ALA A 153 -6.03 -15.22 -8.16
C ALA A 153 -6.19 -14.82 -9.63
N THR A 154 -6.74 -13.63 -9.89
CA THR A 154 -6.88 -13.09 -11.25
C THR A 154 -5.51 -12.84 -11.87
N ARG A 155 -4.57 -12.21 -11.15
CA ARG A 155 -3.20 -12.00 -11.65
C ARG A 155 -2.46 -13.31 -11.89
N PHE A 156 -2.65 -14.31 -11.04
CA PHE A 156 -2.08 -15.65 -11.22
C PHE A 156 -2.68 -16.39 -12.44
N GLY A 157 -3.99 -16.26 -12.66
CA GLY A 157 -4.63 -16.82 -13.86
C GLY A 157 -4.15 -16.14 -15.14
N LEU A 158 -4.00 -14.81 -15.12
CA LEU A 158 -3.55 -14.02 -16.26
C LEU A 158 -2.06 -14.18 -16.56
N SER A 159 -1.22 -14.50 -15.56
CA SER A 159 0.22 -14.67 -15.77
C SER A 159 0.58 -15.96 -16.52
N GLY A 160 -0.38 -16.89 -16.72
CA GLY A 160 -0.13 -18.18 -17.38
C GLY A 160 0.77 -19.14 -16.57
N LEU A 161 1.29 -18.70 -15.43
CA LEU A 161 2.21 -19.48 -14.58
C LEU A 161 1.51 -20.66 -13.91
N GLY A 162 0.19 -20.63 -13.75
CA GLY A 162 -0.61 -21.66 -13.07
C GLY A 162 -0.47 -23.08 -13.61
N PHE A 163 0.00 -23.23 -14.86
CA PHE A 163 0.19 -24.53 -15.51
C PHE A 163 1.66 -24.90 -15.75
N ASP A 164 2.60 -24.04 -15.37
CA ASP A 164 4.03 -24.34 -15.52
C ASP A 164 4.54 -25.13 -14.30
N ARG A 165 5.12 -26.31 -14.55
CA ARG A 165 5.70 -27.19 -13.50
C ARG A 165 6.86 -26.53 -12.75
N ARG A 166 7.36 -25.38 -13.23
CA ARG A 166 8.45 -24.62 -12.63
C ARG A 166 8.01 -23.66 -11.51
N LEU A 167 6.71 -23.57 -11.23
CA LEU A 167 6.11 -22.69 -10.20
C LEU A 167 6.79 -22.72 -8.83
N GLY A 168 7.29 -23.88 -8.39
CA GLY A 168 8.00 -24.01 -7.11
C GLY A 168 9.50 -23.73 -7.17
N THR A 169 10.05 -23.52 -8.37
CA THR A 169 11.50 -23.43 -8.62
C THR A 169 11.94 -22.07 -9.14
N THR A 170 11.04 -21.27 -9.72
CA THR A 170 11.31 -19.91 -10.17
C THR A 170 10.92 -18.88 -9.12
N VAL A 171 11.75 -17.86 -8.94
CA VAL A 171 11.53 -16.74 -7.99
C VAL A 171 10.17 -16.09 -8.24
N SER A 172 9.81 -15.86 -9.50
CA SER A 172 8.51 -15.33 -9.92
C SER A 172 7.33 -16.22 -9.50
N GLY A 173 7.46 -17.55 -9.58
CA GLY A 173 6.43 -18.49 -9.13
C GLY A 173 6.21 -18.44 -7.61
N VAL A 174 7.30 -18.37 -6.83
CA VAL A 174 7.24 -18.23 -5.37
C VAL A 174 6.66 -16.88 -4.95
N VAL A 175 7.00 -15.79 -5.64
CA VAL A 175 6.46 -14.45 -5.38
C VAL A 175 4.96 -14.40 -5.67
N VAL A 176 4.49 -15.00 -6.77
CA VAL A 176 3.05 -15.03 -7.07
C VAL A 176 2.28 -15.90 -6.07
N VAL A 177 2.82 -17.05 -5.67
CA VAL A 177 2.22 -17.86 -4.61
C VAL A 177 2.19 -17.10 -3.28
N ALA A 178 3.28 -16.42 -2.92
CA ALA A 178 3.32 -15.58 -1.72
C ALA A 178 2.29 -14.44 -1.80
N VAL A 179 2.11 -13.82 -2.96
CA VAL A 179 1.10 -12.77 -3.21
C VAL A 179 -0.34 -13.29 -3.07
N VAL A 180 -0.62 -14.55 -3.37
CA VAL A 180 -1.96 -15.14 -3.19
C VAL A 180 -2.15 -15.67 -1.77
N VAL A 181 -1.12 -16.29 -1.20
CA VAL A 181 -1.18 -16.98 0.10
C VAL A 181 -1.05 -16.00 1.26
N LEU A 182 -0.22 -14.95 1.18
CA LEU A 182 -0.10 -13.97 2.28
C LEU A 182 -1.43 -13.28 2.58
N PRO A 183 -2.20 -12.77 1.60
CA PRO A 183 -3.49 -12.16 1.89
C PRO A 183 -4.51 -13.16 2.45
N LEU A 184 -4.47 -14.43 2.06
CA LEU A 184 -5.27 -15.50 2.67
C LEU A 184 -4.89 -15.71 4.14
N VAL A 185 -3.59 -15.78 4.43
CA VAL A 185 -3.08 -15.97 5.80
C VAL A 185 -3.38 -14.74 6.66
N VAL A 186 -3.21 -13.53 6.13
CA VAL A 186 -3.54 -12.28 6.83
C VAL A 186 -5.04 -12.13 7.03
N GLY A 187 -5.86 -12.43 6.01
CA GLY A 187 -7.32 -12.41 6.12
C GLY A 187 -7.82 -13.43 7.15
N GLY A 188 -7.26 -14.64 7.13
CA GLY A 188 -7.54 -15.68 8.12
C GLY A 188 -7.13 -15.27 9.54
N LEU A 189 -5.92 -14.73 9.71
CA LEU A 189 -5.44 -14.20 11.00
C LEU A 189 -6.27 -12.99 11.47
N ALA A 190 -6.76 -12.15 10.55
CA ALA A 190 -7.64 -11.03 10.83
C ALA A 190 -8.99 -11.46 11.40
N VAL A 191 -9.55 -12.54 10.86
CA VAL A 191 -10.79 -13.15 11.36
C VAL A 191 -10.59 -13.78 12.74
N VAL A 192 -9.42 -14.40 13.00
CA VAL A 192 -9.15 -15.13 14.25
C VAL A 192 -8.67 -14.22 15.40
N LEU A 193 -7.81 -13.23 15.15
CA LEU A 193 -7.09 -12.47 16.21
C LEU A 193 -7.71 -11.09 16.53
N ARG A 194 -8.83 -10.70 15.90
CA ARG A 194 -9.57 -9.46 16.12
C ARG A 194 -8.68 -8.19 16.15
N ALA A 195 -8.57 -7.50 17.29
CA ALA A 195 -7.92 -6.18 17.38
C ALA A 195 -6.39 -6.21 17.25
N ARG A 196 -5.71 -7.28 17.69
CA ARG A 196 -4.25 -7.46 17.47
C ARG A 196 -3.94 -7.81 16.02
N ALA A 197 -4.93 -8.34 15.30
CA ALA A 197 -4.78 -8.80 13.92
C ALA A 197 -4.56 -7.67 12.91
N TYR A 198 -5.00 -6.44 13.20
CA TYR A 198 -4.72 -5.30 12.31
C TYR A 198 -3.23 -4.92 12.30
N ARG A 199 -2.52 -5.06 13.42
CA ARG A 199 -1.08 -4.75 13.50
C ARG A 199 -0.23 -5.83 12.84
N PHE A 200 -0.50 -7.10 13.13
CA PHE A 200 0.20 -8.21 12.47
C PHE A 200 -0.21 -8.36 11.00
N GLY A 201 -1.49 -8.09 10.70
CA GLY A 201 -2.00 -8.05 9.34
C GLY A 201 -1.38 -6.92 8.53
N ALA A 202 -1.05 -5.76 9.13
CA ALA A 202 -0.33 -4.71 8.43
C ALA A 202 1.06 -5.15 7.98
N ALA A 203 1.77 -5.96 8.77
CA ALA A 203 3.05 -6.52 8.36
C ALA A 203 2.89 -7.48 7.17
N GLY A 204 1.87 -8.34 7.18
CA GLY A 204 1.60 -9.23 6.05
C GLY A 204 1.07 -8.50 4.80
N VAL A 205 0.23 -7.46 4.95
CA VAL A 205 -0.19 -6.60 3.83
C VAL A 205 1.00 -5.81 3.29
N ALA A 206 1.92 -5.35 4.14
CA ALA A 206 3.16 -4.70 3.71
C ALA A 206 4.02 -5.65 2.88
N LEU A 207 4.24 -6.88 3.35
CA LEU A 207 4.98 -7.90 2.61
C LEU A 207 4.30 -8.23 1.28
N ALA A 208 2.97 -8.42 1.29
CA ALA A 208 2.21 -8.68 0.07
C ALA A 208 2.27 -7.51 -0.92
N PHE A 209 2.23 -6.27 -0.43
CA PHE A 209 2.35 -5.06 -1.25
C PHE A 209 3.73 -4.87 -1.84
N VAL A 210 4.79 -5.13 -1.08
CA VAL A 210 6.16 -5.14 -1.58
C VAL A 210 6.33 -6.22 -2.65
N ALA A 211 5.86 -7.43 -2.40
CA ALA A 211 5.90 -8.53 -3.37
C ALA A 211 5.11 -8.21 -4.64
N TRP A 212 3.90 -7.64 -4.51
CA TRP A 212 3.05 -7.22 -5.62
C TRP A 212 3.71 -6.12 -6.46
N SER A 213 4.32 -5.14 -5.81
CA SER A 213 4.97 -4.00 -6.48
C SER A 213 6.23 -4.43 -7.22
N ALA A 214 6.97 -5.42 -6.69
CA ALA A 214 8.13 -6.00 -7.36
C ALA A 214 7.74 -6.76 -8.65
N LEU A 215 6.56 -7.40 -8.69
CA LEU A 215 6.03 -8.07 -9.90
C LEU A 215 5.58 -7.09 -11.00
N GLY A 216 5.42 -5.80 -10.69
CA GLY A 216 5.10 -4.78 -11.71
C GLY A 216 6.31 -4.31 -12.51
N ASP A 217 7.52 -4.69 -12.09
CA ASP A 217 8.79 -4.21 -12.65
C ASP A 217 9.56 -5.27 -13.46
N GLU A 218 9.03 -6.50 -13.57
CA GLU A 218 9.51 -7.55 -14.48
C GLU A 218 8.84 -7.43 -15.86
#